data_AF-A0A1Q4G5I2-F1
#
_entry.id   AF-A0A1Q4G5I2-F1
#
_cell.length_a   1.000
_cell.length_b   1.000
_cell.length_c   1.000
_cell.angle_alpha   90.00
_cell.angle_beta   90.00
_cell.angle_gamma   90.00
#
_symmetry.space_group_name_H-M   'P 1'
#
loop_
_entity.id
_entity.type
_entity.pdbx_description
1 polymer ?
#
loop_
_entity_poly.entity_id
_entity_poly.type
_entity_poly.pdbx_seq_one_letter_code
_entity_poly.pdbx_strand_id
1 'polypeptide(L)'
;MKNRSFKFEDFGIAPDRNKIINYAVIIEFQIRNLIRISLGLFEEERVKSFGNSSQSLSFNQIVTLFIDLGGLSKDQGNLFIKFAEIRNKFAHSLECYSLSILFSKFAPDILKYLENRYKLKLDYEDNNNCWILIESQLKDIEEVLNSILNKMISNTFSITVRHTNSKLMELSKELLEDTDFLNSIQGKDKSELIRNFFIYVSSVHEDGKNDIDESTILRYNKLV
;
A
#
# COMPACT_ATOMS: atom_id res chain seq x y z
N MET A 1 -8.84 25.63 53.76
CA MET A 1 -8.44 25.21 52.41
C MET A 1 -9.63 25.40 51.48
N LYS A 2 -9.51 26.20 50.41
CA LYS A 2 -10.61 26.33 49.43
C LYS A 2 -10.71 25.02 48.64
N ASN A 3 -11.88 24.39 48.63
CA ASN A 3 -12.20 23.27 47.75
C ASN A 3 -11.99 23.71 46.30
N ARG A 4 -10.88 23.30 45.67
CA ARG A 4 -10.75 23.34 44.22
C ARG A 4 -11.41 22.07 43.69
N SER A 5 -12.58 22.19 43.07
CA SER A 5 -13.16 21.10 42.30
C SER A 5 -12.46 21.01 40.95
N PHE A 6 -12.12 19.80 40.53
CA PHE A 6 -11.62 19.49 39.21
C PHE A 6 -12.77 19.62 38.19
N LYS A 7 -12.56 20.35 37.09
CA LYS A 7 -13.50 20.41 35.97
C LYS A 7 -12.82 20.02 34.67
N PHE A 8 -13.50 19.20 33.86
CA PHE A 8 -12.98 18.83 32.53
C PHE A 8 -12.92 20.04 31.58
N GLU A 9 -13.74 21.07 31.82
CA GLU A 9 -13.70 22.31 31.04
C GLU A 9 -12.42 23.13 31.26
N ASP A 10 -11.65 22.86 32.33
CA ASP A 10 -10.41 23.55 32.63
C ASP A 10 -9.26 23.12 31.69
N PHE A 11 -9.45 22.05 30.90
CA PHE A 11 -8.50 21.61 29.90
C PHE A 11 -8.78 22.30 28.57
N GLY A 12 -7.82 23.11 28.12
CA GLY A 12 -7.93 23.89 26.89
C GLY A 12 -8.24 23.07 25.64
N ILE A 13 -8.82 23.74 24.65
CA ILE A 13 -9.13 23.15 23.34
C ILE A 13 -7.80 22.84 22.63
N ALA A 14 -7.65 21.61 22.13
CA ALA A 14 -6.52 21.20 21.31
C ALA A 14 -6.93 21.16 19.83
N PRO A 15 -6.85 22.29 19.08
CA PRO A 15 -7.42 22.40 17.74
C PRO A 15 -6.81 21.40 16.74
N ASP A 16 -5.53 21.07 16.89
CA ASP A 16 -4.83 20.17 15.97
C ASP A 16 -5.05 18.69 16.29
N ARG A 17 -5.42 18.37 17.54
CA ARG A 17 -5.53 16.98 18.03
C ARG A 17 -6.51 16.16 17.21
N ASN A 18 -7.72 16.68 17.00
CA ASN A 18 -8.74 15.95 16.25
C ASN A 18 -8.32 15.70 14.80
N LYS A 19 -7.69 16.70 14.15
CA LYS A 19 -7.21 16.56 12.77
C LYS A 19 -6.12 15.50 12.65
N ILE A 20 -5.08 15.57 13.48
CA ILE A 20 -3.96 14.63 13.45
C ILE A 20 -4.43 13.20 13.75
N ILE A 21 -5.28 13.03 14.78
CA ILE A 21 -5.82 11.71 15.12
C ILE A 21 -6.67 11.16 13.96
N ASN A 22 -7.51 11.98 13.34
CA ASN A 22 -8.33 11.54 12.21
C ASN A 22 -7.48 11.06 11.02
N TYR A 23 -6.47 11.83 10.62
CA TYR A 23 -5.55 11.40 9.56
C TYR A 23 -4.82 10.10 9.93
N ALA A 24 -4.39 9.95 11.18
CA ALA A 24 -3.71 8.73 11.61
C ALA A 24 -4.61 7.51 11.54
N VAL A 25 -5.88 7.63 11.92
CA VAL A 25 -6.87 6.55 11.80
C VAL A 25 -7.07 6.15 10.33
N ILE A 26 -7.18 7.14 9.43
CA ILE A 26 -7.30 6.88 7.98
C ILE A 26 -6.07 6.16 7.45
N ILE A 27 -4.87 6.66 7.76
CA ILE A 27 -3.60 6.04 7.31
C ILE A 27 -3.46 4.61 7.86
N GLU A 28 -3.77 4.41 9.13
CA GLU A 28 -3.76 3.10 9.78
C GLU A 28 -4.75 2.12 9.13
N PHE A 29 -5.95 2.57 8.81
CA PHE A 29 -6.92 1.77 8.07
C PHE A 29 -6.40 1.39 6.68
N GLN A 30 -5.85 2.34 5.92
CA GLN A 30 -5.34 2.09 4.57
C GLN A 30 -4.18 1.10 4.58
N ILE A 31 -3.18 1.30 5.45
CA ILE A 31 -2.02 0.40 5.48
C ILE A 31 -2.40 -1.02 5.89
N ARG A 32 -3.34 -1.17 6.83
CA ARG A 32 -3.87 -2.47 7.27
C ARG A 32 -4.57 -3.19 6.13
N ASN A 33 -5.38 -2.48 5.34
CA ASN A 33 -6.07 -3.11 4.21
C ASN A 33 -5.10 -3.50 3.10
N LEU A 34 -4.14 -2.64 2.78
CA LEU A 34 -3.13 -2.95 1.76
C LEU A 34 -2.33 -4.21 2.14
N ILE A 35 -1.82 -4.32 3.36
CA ILE A 35 -1.06 -5.51 3.74
C ILE A 35 -1.94 -6.78 3.79
N ARG A 36 -3.20 -6.67 4.21
CA ARG A 36 -4.15 -7.80 4.16
C ARG A 36 -4.36 -8.29 2.74
N ILE A 37 -4.57 -7.37 1.80
CA ILE A 37 -4.71 -7.68 0.37
C ILE A 37 -3.42 -8.31 -0.17
N SER A 38 -2.23 -7.76 0.17
CA SER A 38 -0.93 -8.35 -0.18
C SER A 38 -0.77 -9.79 0.29
N LEU A 39 -1.37 -10.16 1.42
CA LEU A 39 -1.32 -11.50 2.01
C LEU A 39 -2.47 -12.40 1.55
N GLY A 40 -3.37 -11.94 0.67
CA GLY A 40 -4.55 -12.70 0.24
C GLY A 40 -5.60 -12.90 1.34
N LEU A 41 -5.62 -12.03 2.35
CA LEU A 41 -6.48 -12.13 3.53
C LEU A 41 -7.78 -11.32 3.36
N PHE A 42 -8.73 -11.87 2.61
CA PHE A 42 -9.99 -11.20 2.26
C PHE A 42 -11.08 -11.34 3.34
N GLU A 43 -11.05 -12.39 4.15
CA GLU A 43 -12.07 -12.66 5.18
C GLU A 43 -11.79 -11.86 6.46
N GLU A 44 -12.40 -10.69 6.63
CA GLU A 44 -12.11 -9.77 7.76
C GLU A 44 -12.25 -10.44 9.13
N GLU A 45 -13.30 -11.24 9.32
CA GLU A 45 -13.68 -11.81 10.60
C GLU A 45 -12.67 -12.85 11.13
N ARG A 46 -11.86 -13.44 10.25
CA ARG A 46 -10.88 -14.47 10.62
C ARG A 46 -9.50 -13.89 10.93
N VAL A 47 -9.25 -12.63 10.57
CA VAL A 47 -7.91 -12.05 10.55
C VAL A 47 -7.68 -11.20 11.79
N LYS A 48 -7.42 -11.87 12.92
CA LYS A 48 -7.20 -11.22 14.22
C LYS A 48 -6.02 -10.25 14.23
N SER A 49 -4.93 -10.60 13.53
CA SER A 49 -3.67 -9.83 13.54
C SER A 49 -3.81 -8.42 12.94
N PHE A 50 -4.82 -8.18 12.11
CA PHE A 50 -5.02 -6.87 11.46
C PHE A 50 -6.32 -6.16 11.91
N GLY A 51 -7.03 -6.72 12.90
CA GLY A 51 -8.26 -6.14 13.45
C GLY A 51 -8.04 -4.97 14.42
N ASN A 52 -9.07 -4.64 15.19
CA ASN A 52 -9.08 -3.53 16.17
C ASN A 52 -9.06 -4.00 17.63
N SER A 53 -8.77 -5.29 17.86
CA SER A 53 -8.72 -5.88 19.21
C SER A 53 -7.33 -5.72 19.85
N SER A 54 -7.23 -6.04 21.14
CA SER A 54 -5.93 -6.12 21.86
C SER A 54 -4.99 -7.20 21.32
N GLN A 55 -5.49 -8.15 20.51
CA GLN A 55 -4.69 -9.20 19.86
C GLN A 55 -4.12 -8.75 18.51
N SER A 56 -4.45 -7.55 18.05
CA SER A 56 -4.05 -7.03 16.76
C SER A 56 -2.63 -6.47 16.83
N LEU A 57 -1.91 -6.53 15.70
CA LEU A 57 -0.60 -5.91 15.58
C LEU A 57 -0.74 -4.39 15.78
N SER A 58 0.25 -3.83 16.49
CA SER A 58 0.40 -2.38 16.57
C SER A 58 0.74 -1.81 15.19
N PHE A 59 0.42 -0.54 14.97
CA PHE A 59 0.73 0.15 13.72
C PHE A 59 2.21 0.02 13.31
N ASN A 60 3.14 0.18 14.26
CA ASN A 60 4.57 0.03 13.98
C ASN A 60 4.95 -1.40 13.55
N GLN A 61 4.33 -2.42 14.15
CA GLN A 61 4.52 -3.81 13.74
C GLN A 61 3.98 -4.05 12.33
N ILE A 62 2.83 -3.46 11.98
CA ILE A 62 2.25 -3.55 10.64
C ILE A 62 3.17 -2.92 9.60
N VAL A 63 3.68 -1.70 9.86
CA VAL A 63 4.61 -1.02 8.95
C VAL A 63 5.90 -1.84 8.79
N THR A 64 6.46 -2.36 9.89
CA THR A 64 7.68 -3.18 9.85
C THR A 64 7.46 -4.45 9.03
N LEU A 65 6.36 -5.16 9.27
CA LEU A 65 6.00 -6.34 8.48
C LEU A 65 5.86 -5.99 7.00
N PHE A 66 5.28 -4.83 6.67
CA PHE A 66 5.13 -4.44 5.27
C PHE A 66 6.47 -4.11 4.59
N ILE A 67 7.44 -3.59 5.33
CA ILE A 67 8.83 -3.44 4.86
C ILE A 67 9.45 -4.82 4.62
N ASP A 68 9.29 -5.75 5.57
CA ASP A 68 9.87 -7.10 5.49
C ASP A 68 9.30 -7.90 4.30
N LEU A 69 8.02 -7.69 3.99
CA LEU A 69 7.36 -8.24 2.80
C LEU A 69 7.77 -7.53 1.48
N GLY A 70 8.59 -6.49 1.56
CA GLY A 70 9.03 -5.71 0.39
C GLY A 70 7.97 -4.79 -0.20
N GLY A 71 6.85 -4.57 0.50
CA GLY A 71 5.79 -3.64 0.05
C GLY A 71 6.14 -2.17 0.29
N LEU A 72 6.98 -1.90 1.29
CA LEU A 72 7.54 -0.58 1.59
C LEU A 72 9.07 -0.63 1.55
N SER A 73 9.69 0.45 1.06
CA SER A 73 11.10 0.70 1.36
C SER A 73 11.26 1.15 2.82
N LYS A 74 12.48 1.05 3.36
CA LYS A 74 12.78 1.55 4.71
C LYS A 74 12.47 3.04 4.88
N ASP A 75 12.77 3.86 3.86
CA ASP A 75 12.47 5.29 3.86
C ASP A 75 10.96 5.56 3.88
N GLN A 76 10.22 4.85 3.04
CA GLN A 76 8.75 4.94 3.01
C GLN A 76 8.14 4.52 4.35
N GLY A 77 8.59 3.40 4.92
CA GLY A 77 8.14 2.95 6.24
C GLY A 77 8.42 3.98 7.35
N ASN A 78 9.54 4.68 7.28
CA ASN A 78 9.88 5.73 8.24
C ASN A 78 8.92 6.93 8.19
N LEU A 79 8.30 7.23 7.03
CA LEU A 79 7.23 8.26 6.95
C LEU A 79 6.05 7.91 7.85
N PHE A 80 5.58 6.67 7.76
CA PHE A 80 4.45 6.18 8.55
C PHE A 80 4.78 6.17 10.04
N ILE A 81 5.97 5.67 10.40
CA ILE A 81 6.41 5.61 11.80
C ILE A 81 6.48 7.02 12.40
N LYS A 82 7.09 7.98 11.69
CA LYS A 82 7.17 9.38 12.16
C LYS A 82 5.78 10.00 12.33
N PHE A 83 4.84 9.72 11.42
CA PHE A 83 3.46 10.19 11.58
C PHE A 83 2.76 9.54 12.79
N ALA A 84 3.02 8.27 13.06
CA ALA A 84 2.49 7.58 14.25
C ALA A 84 3.04 8.18 15.56
N GLU A 85 4.32 8.56 15.58
CA GLU A 85 4.94 9.25 16.71
C GLU A 85 4.27 10.61 16.97
N ILE A 86 4.01 11.39 15.92
CA ILE A 86 3.24 12.65 15.99
C ILE A 86 1.87 12.39 16.62
N ARG A 87 1.11 11.41 16.08
CA ARG A 87 -0.19 11.04 16.63
C ARG A 87 -0.12 10.64 18.10
N ASN A 88 0.89 9.86 18.51
CA ASN A 88 1.00 9.39 19.89
C ASN A 88 1.20 10.54 20.87
N LYS A 89 1.94 11.59 20.50
CA LYS A 89 2.05 12.80 21.33
C LYS A 89 0.70 13.50 21.47
N PHE A 90 -0.05 13.69 20.37
CA PHE A 90 -1.39 14.25 20.44
C PHE A 90 -2.39 13.37 21.18
N ALA A 91 -2.25 12.05 21.16
CA ALA A 91 -3.18 11.15 21.85
C ALA A 91 -2.93 11.12 23.36
N HIS A 92 -1.67 11.11 23.79
CA HIS A 92 -1.30 10.82 25.18
C HIS A 92 -0.84 12.04 25.99
N SER A 93 -0.39 13.13 25.34
CA SER A 93 0.10 14.32 26.03
C SER A 93 -0.95 15.43 25.98
N LEU A 94 -1.61 15.70 27.11
CA LEU A 94 -2.64 16.74 27.21
C LEU A 94 -2.09 18.15 26.90
N GLU A 95 -0.83 18.40 27.27
CA GLU A 95 -0.09 19.62 26.97
C GLU A 95 0.27 19.79 25.49
N CYS A 96 0.17 18.72 24.68
CA CYS A 96 0.39 18.79 23.24
C CYS A 96 -0.93 19.18 22.55
N TYR A 97 -1.20 20.48 22.48
CA TYR A 97 -2.45 21.01 21.92
C TYR A 97 -2.28 21.68 20.53
N SER A 98 -1.04 21.93 20.11
CA SER A 98 -0.71 22.49 18.79
C SER A 98 0.55 21.85 18.21
N LEU A 99 0.72 21.94 16.89
CA LEU A 99 1.94 21.47 16.20
C LEU A 99 3.18 22.28 16.58
N SER A 100 3.04 23.58 16.79
CA SER A 100 4.13 24.44 17.29
C SER A 100 4.70 23.90 18.62
N ILE A 101 3.81 23.51 19.55
CA ILE A 101 4.21 22.93 20.84
C ILE A 101 4.77 21.53 20.68
N LEU A 102 4.19 20.72 19.78
CA LEU A 102 4.75 19.41 19.45
C LEU A 102 6.22 19.54 19.04
N PHE A 103 6.51 20.38 18.05
CA PHE A 103 7.84 20.48 17.46
C PHE A 103 8.85 21.19 18.37
N SER A 104 8.43 22.19 19.13
CA SER A 104 9.32 22.89 20.07
C SER A 104 9.63 22.09 21.34
N LYS A 105 8.65 21.36 21.90
CA LYS A 105 8.76 20.74 23.24
C LYS A 105 8.78 19.22 23.23
N PHE A 106 7.96 18.56 22.42
CA PHE A 106 7.68 17.13 22.56
C PHE A 106 8.39 16.24 21.54
N ALA A 107 8.73 16.77 20.37
CA ALA A 107 9.29 16.03 19.24
C ALA A 107 10.20 16.91 18.33
N PRO A 108 11.25 17.54 18.88
CA PRO A 108 12.19 18.35 18.08
C PRO A 108 13.00 17.52 17.09
N ASP A 109 13.15 16.21 17.32
CA ASP A 109 13.78 15.27 16.40
C ASP A 109 12.90 15.02 15.15
N ILE A 110 11.57 14.97 15.32
CA ILE A 110 10.63 14.86 14.20
C ILE A 110 10.67 16.12 13.35
N LEU A 111 10.72 17.31 13.96
CA LEU A 111 10.89 18.56 13.22
C LEU A 111 12.13 18.50 12.31
N LYS A 112 13.29 18.18 12.89
CA LYS A 112 14.55 18.06 12.13
C LYS A 112 14.45 17.06 10.99
N TYR A 113 13.76 15.93 11.21
CA TYR A 113 13.51 14.95 10.16
C TYR A 113 12.69 15.54 9.00
N LEU A 114 11.56 16.20 9.30
CA LEU A 114 10.67 16.78 8.29
C LEU A 114 11.34 17.93 7.53
N GLU A 115 12.05 18.82 8.22
CA GLU A 115 12.81 19.91 7.59
C GLU A 115 13.88 19.36 6.63
N ASN A 116 14.61 18.34 7.05
CA ASN A 116 15.64 17.72 6.23
C ASN A 116 15.06 16.98 5.02
N ARG A 117 13.89 16.36 5.18
CA ARG A 117 13.21 15.63 4.11
C ARG A 117 12.67 16.59 3.05
N TYR A 118 11.93 17.62 3.47
CA TYR A 118 11.25 18.54 2.55
C TYR A 118 12.08 19.75 2.15
N LYS A 119 13.28 19.92 2.73
CA LYS A 119 14.16 21.08 2.50
C LYS A 119 13.46 22.41 2.82
N LEU A 120 12.58 22.38 3.82
CA LEU A 120 11.84 23.54 4.33
C LEU A 120 12.39 23.87 5.72
N LYS A 121 12.76 25.14 5.93
CA LYS A 121 13.00 25.69 7.26
C LYS A 121 11.90 26.70 7.52
N LEU A 122 11.09 26.43 8.54
CA LEU A 122 9.92 27.23 8.83
C LEU A 122 10.00 27.78 10.25
N ASP A 123 9.39 28.94 10.45
CA ASP A 123 9.15 29.45 11.79
C ASP A 123 8.07 28.58 12.45
N TYR A 124 8.49 27.76 13.42
CA TYR A 124 7.64 26.83 14.14
C TYR A 124 6.93 27.48 15.34
N GLU A 125 7.16 28.76 15.63
CA GLU A 125 6.29 29.52 16.54
C GLU A 125 4.92 29.77 15.90
N ASP A 126 4.88 29.86 14.56
CA ASP A 126 3.63 29.89 13.79
C ASP A 126 3.11 28.46 13.54
N ASN A 127 1.96 28.15 14.13
CA ASN A 127 1.31 26.85 13.96
C ASN A 127 0.88 26.56 12.52
N ASN A 128 0.55 27.58 11.72
CA ASN A 128 0.16 27.41 10.32
C ASN A 128 1.34 26.94 9.48
N ASN A 129 2.54 27.45 9.76
CA ASN A 129 3.76 26.98 9.11
C ASN A 129 4.04 25.51 9.46
N CYS A 130 3.80 25.11 10.71
CA CYS A 130 3.95 23.71 11.11
C CYS A 130 3.03 22.77 10.31
N TRP A 131 1.83 23.22 9.93
CA TRP A 131 0.91 22.45 9.10
C TRP A 131 1.47 22.17 7.70
N ILE A 132 2.28 23.05 7.12
CA ILE A 132 2.91 22.82 5.80
C ILE A 132 3.77 21.56 5.80
N LEU A 133 4.52 21.30 6.89
CA LEU A 133 5.32 20.08 7.04
C LEU A 133 4.43 18.83 7.17
N ILE A 134 3.32 18.94 7.89
CA ILE A 134 2.36 17.85 8.05
C ILE A 134 1.68 17.53 6.71
N GLU A 135 1.21 18.55 5.99
CA GLU A 135 0.59 18.39 4.68
C GLU A 135 1.56 17.78 3.66
N SER A 136 2.83 18.19 3.68
CA SER A 136 3.88 17.58 2.86
C SER A 136 4.05 16.10 3.18
N GLN A 137 4.03 15.73 4.46
CA GLN A 137 4.10 14.33 4.89
C GLN A 137 2.86 13.51 4.52
N LEU A 138 1.67 14.10 4.64
CA LEU A 138 0.44 13.45 4.23
C LEU A 138 0.43 13.17 2.73
N LYS A 139 0.92 14.12 1.92
CA LYS A 139 1.05 13.96 0.48
C LYS A 139 2.03 12.83 0.12
N ASP A 140 3.20 12.79 0.75
CA ASP A 140 4.15 11.69 0.55
C ASP A 140 3.54 10.33 0.92
N ILE A 141 2.81 10.27 2.04
CA ILE A 141 2.11 9.05 2.46
C ILE A 141 1.06 8.63 1.43
N GLU A 142 0.26 9.58 0.92
CA GLU A 142 -0.73 9.34 -0.12
C GLU A 142 -0.08 8.79 -1.40
N GLU A 143 1.01 9.41 -1.87
CA GLU A 143 1.77 8.95 -3.04
C GLU A 143 2.30 7.54 -2.86
N VAL A 144 2.79 7.20 -1.65
CA VAL A 144 3.24 5.85 -1.31
C VAL A 144 2.09 4.85 -1.34
N LEU A 145 0.95 5.16 -0.70
CA LEU A 145 -0.23 4.30 -0.69
C LEU A 145 -0.75 4.04 -2.12
N ASN A 146 -0.81 5.09 -2.95
CA ASN A 146 -1.20 4.98 -4.36
C ASN A 146 -0.22 4.14 -5.17
N SER A 147 1.09 4.29 -4.93
CA SER A 147 2.12 3.45 -5.58
C SER A 147 1.94 1.97 -5.26
N ILE A 148 1.66 1.63 -4.00
CA ILE A 148 1.41 0.25 -3.57
C ILE A 148 0.14 -0.29 -4.24
N LEU A 149 -0.94 0.48 -4.22
CA LEU A 149 -2.20 0.08 -4.85
C LEU A 149 -2.01 -0.20 -6.35
N ASN A 150 -1.31 0.68 -7.07
CA ASN A 150 -1.03 0.50 -8.49
C ASN A 150 -0.18 -0.76 -8.76
N LYS A 151 0.84 -1.02 -7.92
CA LYS A 151 1.62 -2.26 -8.00
C LYS A 151 0.76 -3.50 -7.77
N MET A 152 -0.17 -3.47 -6.81
CA MET A 152 -1.08 -4.59 -6.55
C MET A 152 -2.02 -4.86 -7.73
N ILE A 153 -2.59 -3.81 -8.33
CA ILE A 153 -3.46 -3.93 -9.50
C ILE A 153 -2.68 -4.53 -10.68
N SER A 154 -1.49 -4.00 -10.96
CA SER A 154 -0.62 -4.50 -12.03
C SER A 154 -0.19 -5.96 -11.82
N ASN A 155 0.18 -6.31 -10.59
CA ASN A 155 0.56 -7.69 -10.24
C ASN A 155 -0.63 -8.64 -10.36
N THR A 156 -1.80 -8.27 -9.85
CA THR A 156 -3.02 -9.08 -9.93
C THR A 156 -3.45 -9.32 -11.37
N PHE A 157 -3.37 -8.28 -12.21
CA PHE A 157 -3.65 -8.39 -13.64
C PHE A 157 -2.67 -9.36 -14.31
N SER A 158 -1.37 -9.18 -14.06
CA SER A 158 -0.32 -10.05 -14.62
C SER A 158 -0.47 -11.51 -14.20
N ILE A 159 -0.82 -11.77 -12.93
CA ILE A 159 -1.09 -13.11 -12.41
C ILE A 159 -2.32 -13.72 -13.09
N THR A 160 -3.40 -12.94 -13.22
CA THR A 160 -4.64 -13.39 -13.86
C THR A 160 -4.41 -13.77 -15.32
N VAL A 161 -3.73 -12.91 -16.09
CA VAL A 161 -3.37 -13.19 -17.49
C VAL A 161 -2.54 -14.46 -17.59
N ARG A 162 -1.51 -14.62 -16.75
CA ARG A 162 -0.67 -15.81 -16.74
C ARG A 162 -1.48 -17.07 -16.41
N HIS A 163 -2.36 -17.01 -15.41
CA HIS A 163 -3.17 -18.14 -15.00
C HIS A 163 -4.15 -18.55 -16.10
N THR A 164 -4.86 -17.60 -16.70
CA THR A 164 -5.78 -17.84 -17.82
C THR A 164 -5.05 -18.45 -19.01
N ASN A 165 -3.87 -17.92 -19.37
CA ASN A 165 -3.07 -18.46 -20.47
C ASN A 165 -2.60 -19.89 -20.18
N SER A 166 -2.13 -20.17 -18.97
CA SER A 166 -1.75 -21.53 -18.56
C SER A 166 -2.94 -22.49 -18.65
N LYS A 167 -4.13 -22.08 -18.20
CA LYS A 167 -5.33 -22.93 -18.27
C LYS A 167 -5.81 -23.14 -19.69
N LEU A 168 -5.76 -22.11 -20.53
CA LEU A 168 -6.07 -22.22 -21.95
C LEU A 168 -5.10 -23.20 -22.65
N MET A 169 -3.81 -23.13 -22.34
CA MET A 169 -2.80 -24.06 -22.88
C MET A 169 -3.05 -25.50 -22.42
N GLU A 170 -3.43 -25.70 -21.16
CA GLU A 170 -3.79 -27.03 -20.63
C GLU A 170 -5.00 -27.60 -21.37
N LEU A 171 -6.10 -26.84 -21.45
CA LEU A 171 -7.30 -27.24 -22.19
C LEU A 171 -7.03 -27.49 -23.68
N SER A 172 -6.17 -26.68 -24.29
CA SER A 172 -5.77 -26.87 -25.69
C SER A 172 -5.00 -28.17 -25.88
N LYS A 173 -4.12 -28.54 -24.93
CA LYS A 173 -3.42 -29.82 -24.96
C LYS A 173 -4.39 -30.98 -24.78
N GLU A 174 -5.28 -30.92 -23.79
CA GLU A 174 -6.31 -31.96 -23.56
C GLU A 174 -7.16 -32.18 -24.82
N LEU A 175 -7.61 -31.10 -25.47
CA LEU A 175 -8.39 -31.17 -26.70
C LEU A 175 -7.61 -31.76 -27.89
N LEU A 176 -6.31 -31.47 -27.99
CA LEU A 176 -5.43 -32.01 -29.03
C LEU A 176 -4.97 -33.45 -28.74
N GLU A 177 -4.99 -33.89 -27.49
CA GLU A 177 -4.73 -35.28 -27.12
C GLU A 177 -5.97 -36.16 -27.26
N ASP A 178 -7.17 -35.56 -27.33
CA ASP A 178 -8.42 -36.25 -27.68
C ASP A 178 -8.43 -36.62 -29.18
N THR A 179 -8.04 -37.87 -29.44
CA THR A 179 -7.98 -38.43 -30.80
C THR A 179 -9.34 -38.49 -31.48
N ASP A 180 -10.44 -38.60 -30.75
CA ASP A 180 -11.79 -38.68 -31.31
C ASP A 180 -12.25 -37.30 -31.80
N PHE A 181 -12.02 -36.26 -31.01
CA PHE A 181 -12.22 -34.87 -31.44
C PHE A 181 -11.40 -34.58 -32.71
N LEU A 182 -10.11 -34.89 -32.67
CA LEU A 182 -9.20 -34.68 -33.78
C LEU A 182 -9.59 -35.48 -35.05
N ASN A 183 -10.18 -36.66 -34.91
CA ASN A 183 -10.65 -37.48 -36.03
C ASN A 183 -12.04 -37.07 -36.54
N SER A 184 -12.81 -36.34 -35.74
CA SER A 184 -14.12 -35.79 -36.12
C SER A 184 -14.03 -34.57 -37.07
N ILE A 185 -12.88 -33.89 -37.09
CA ILE A 185 -12.62 -32.76 -37.99
C ILE A 185 -12.33 -33.31 -39.41
N GLN A 186 -13.37 -33.44 -40.24
CA GLN A 186 -13.23 -33.84 -41.64
C GLN A 186 -12.97 -32.62 -42.55
N GLY A 187 -11.90 -32.69 -43.34
CA GLY A 187 -11.61 -31.78 -44.45
C GLY A 187 -10.72 -30.57 -44.11
N LYS A 188 -9.83 -30.28 -45.06
CA LYS A 188 -8.66 -29.38 -45.01
C LYS A 188 -7.63 -29.73 -43.94
N ASP A 189 -6.38 -29.74 -44.38
CA ASP A 189 -5.23 -30.37 -43.73
C ASP A 189 -5.23 -30.11 -42.22
N LYS A 190 -5.47 -31.15 -41.42
CA LYS A 190 -5.60 -31.11 -39.95
C LYS A 190 -4.41 -30.39 -39.32
N SER A 191 -3.24 -30.53 -39.93
CA SER A 191 -2.00 -29.84 -39.59
C SER A 191 -2.07 -28.32 -39.78
N GLU A 192 -2.78 -27.83 -40.79
CA GLU A 192 -2.96 -26.40 -41.08
C GLU A 192 -3.92 -25.74 -40.07
N LEU A 193 -4.99 -26.44 -39.67
CA LEU A 193 -5.93 -25.98 -38.64
C LEU A 193 -5.27 -25.87 -37.26
N ILE A 194 -4.52 -26.90 -36.87
CA ILE A 194 -3.73 -26.90 -35.62
C ILE A 194 -2.69 -25.77 -35.66
N ARG A 195 -1.97 -25.62 -36.79
CA ARG A 195 -0.98 -24.57 -36.97
C ARG A 195 -1.58 -23.17 -36.89
N ASN A 196 -2.72 -22.91 -37.53
CA ASN A 196 -3.38 -21.61 -37.52
C ASN A 196 -3.94 -21.26 -36.14
N PHE A 197 -4.43 -22.25 -35.38
CA PHE A 197 -4.83 -22.05 -33.98
C PHE A 197 -3.63 -21.60 -33.13
N PHE A 198 -2.49 -22.29 -33.23
CA PHE A 198 -1.29 -21.90 -32.48
C PHE A 198 -0.73 -20.54 -32.93
N ILE A 199 -0.78 -20.20 -34.22
CA ILE A 199 -0.38 -18.87 -34.72
C ILE A 199 -1.30 -17.79 -34.13
N TYR A 200 -2.62 -17.99 -34.15
CA TYR A 200 -3.58 -17.03 -33.61
C TYR A 200 -3.42 -16.85 -32.09
N VAL A 201 -3.29 -17.94 -31.33
CA VAL A 201 -3.05 -17.86 -29.89
C VAL A 201 -1.71 -17.17 -29.59
N SER A 202 -0.67 -17.41 -30.40
CA SER A 202 0.63 -16.75 -30.25
C SER A 202 0.58 -15.26 -30.62
N SER A 203 -0.17 -14.86 -31.65
CA SER A 203 -0.29 -13.45 -32.06
C SER A 203 -1.08 -12.64 -31.04
N VAL A 204 -2.16 -13.20 -30.49
CA VAL A 204 -2.89 -12.59 -29.36
C VAL A 204 -1.97 -12.48 -28.12
N HIS A 205 -1.02 -13.40 -27.97
CA HIS A 205 -0.04 -13.35 -26.89
C HIS A 205 1.07 -12.30 -27.10
N GLU A 206 1.47 -12.01 -28.34
CA GLU A 206 2.41 -10.95 -28.71
C GLU A 206 1.78 -9.55 -28.64
N ASP A 207 0.54 -9.40 -29.08
CA ASP A 207 -0.19 -8.13 -28.97
C ASP A 207 -0.41 -7.75 -27.48
N GLY A 208 -0.70 -8.73 -26.63
CA GLY A 208 -0.77 -8.52 -25.17
C GLY A 208 0.59 -8.26 -24.49
N LYS A 209 1.72 -8.53 -25.15
CA LYS A 209 3.07 -8.14 -24.69
C LYS A 209 3.42 -6.70 -25.07
N ASN A 210 2.92 -6.19 -26.20
CA ASN A 210 3.19 -4.83 -26.65
C ASN A 210 2.51 -3.75 -25.78
N ASP A 211 1.48 -4.13 -25.00
CA ASP A 211 0.89 -3.30 -23.94
C ASP A 211 1.65 -3.36 -22.59
N ILE A 212 2.74 -4.13 -22.51
CA ILE A 212 3.60 -4.24 -21.34
C ILE A 212 4.97 -3.63 -21.67
N ASP A 213 5.25 -2.46 -21.09
CA ASP A 213 6.50 -1.70 -21.16
C ASP A 213 7.76 -2.59 -21.28
N GLU A 214 8.59 -2.29 -22.30
CA GLU A 214 9.83 -2.97 -22.68
C GLU A 214 10.80 -3.20 -21.50
N SER A 215 10.68 -2.41 -20.44
CA SER A 215 11.45 -2.58 -19.20
C SER A 215 11.24 -3.93 -18.50
N THR A 216 10.09 -4.58 -18.73
CA THR A 216 9.75 -5.90 -18.15
C THR A 216 10.36 -7.07 -18.93
N ILE A 217 10.50 -6.93 -20.25
CA ILE A 217 11.06 -7.96 -21.14
C ILE A 217 12.57 -8.10 -20.92
N LEU A 218 13.28 -7.01 -20.63
CA LEU A 218 14.73 -7.03 -20.38
C LEU A 218 15.15 -7.85 -19.14
N ARG A 219 14.23 -8.08 -18.19
CA ARG A 219 14.48 -8.93 -17.01
C ARG A 219 14.37 -10.43 -17.31
N TYR A 220 13.63 -10.81 -18.35
CA TYR A 220 13.41 -12.22 -18.69
C TYR A 220 14.62 -12.84 -19.42
N ASN A 221 15.35 -12.06 -20.22
CA ASN A 221 16.52 -12.53 -20.97
C ASN A 221 17.82 -12.62 -20.16
N LYS A 222 17.78 -12.41 -18.84
CA LYS A 222 18.92 -12.62 -17.93
C LYS A 222 18.80 -13.89 -17.08
N LEU A 223 17.73 -14.68 -17.26
CA LEU A 223 17.44 -15.88 -16.47
C LEU A 223 17.24 -17.15 -17.33
N VAL A 224 17.63 -17.10 -18.60
CA VAL A 224 17.83 -18.27 -19.49
C VAL A 224 19.27 -18.20 -20.00
#